data_AF-C4A0J1-F1
#
_entry.id   AF-C4A0J1-F1
#
_cell.length_a   1.000
_cell.length_b   1.000
_cell.length_c   1.000
_cell.angle_alpha   90.00
_cell.angle_beta   90.00
_cell.angle_gamma   90.00
#
_symmetry.space_group_name_H-M   'P 1'
#
loop_
_entity.id
_entity.type
_entity.pdbx_description
1 polymer ?
#
loop_
_entity_poly.entity_id
_entity_poly.type
_entity_poly.pdbx_seq_one_letter_code
_entity_poly.pdbx_strand_id
1 'polypeptide(L)'
;MEDNQIAVLRLLLALLPVPNRDTLYALLQFLAVVDRHSQDSVDENGQEVPGNKMDSHNLGTLFGPNILYRDRDPNPNDGDAANRVDEQRDVIQVIKFMIENHEKLFKVQQRDSI
;
A
#
# COMPACT_ATOMS: atom_id res chain seq x y z
N MET A 1 -11.73 -10.41 -9.50
CA MET A 1 -11.59 -8.93 -9.55
C MET A 1 -10.27 -8.51 -8.91
N GLU A 2 -9.98 -8.98 -7.70
CA GLU A 2 -8.70 -8.79 -6.99
C GLU A 2 -7.47 -9.30 -7.76
N ASP A 3 -7.50 -10.53 -8.31
CA ASP A 3 -6.37 -11.08 -9.09
C ASP A 3 -6.00 -10.23 -10.30
N ASN A 4 -7.00 -9.59 -10.93
CA ASN A 4 -6.77 -8.68 -12.05
C ASN A 4 -6.08 -7.39 -11.58
N GLN A 5 -6.45 -6.85 -10.41
CA GLN A 5 -5.78 -5.69 -9.83
C GLN A 5 -4.33 -6.01 -9.46
N ILE A 6 -4.07 -7.19 -8.88
CA ILE A 6 -2.70 -7.66 -8.59
C ILE A 6 -1.88 -7.78 -9.88
N ALA A 7 -2.45 -8.35 -10.94
CA ALA A 7 -1.78 -8.48 -12.23
C ALA A 7 -1.42 -7.11 -12.84
N VAL A 8 -2.36 -6.17 -12.85
CA VAL A 8 -2.13 -4.80 -13.35
C VAL A 8 -1.09 -4.07 -12.49
N LEU A 9 -1.20 -4.12 -11.17
CA LEU A 9 -0.23 -3.48 -10.27
C LEU A 9 1.17 -4.07 -10.42
N ARG A 10 1.31 -5.39 -10.59
CA ARG A 10 2.61 -6.02 -10.91
C ARG A 10 3.24 -5.44 -12.17
N LEU A 11 2.45 -5.23 -13.23
CA LEU A 11 2.94 -4.62 -14.47
C LEU A 11 3.36 -3.17 -14.25
N LEU A 12 2.56 -2.38 -13.51
CA LEU A 12 2.92 -0.99 -13.17
C LEU A 12 4.20 -0.92 -12.33
N LEU A 13 4.34 -1.78 -11.32
CA LEU A 13 5.54 -1.89 -10.49
C LEU A 13 6.77 -2.31 -11.30
N ALA A 14 6.61 -3.11 -12.36
CA ALA A 14 7.68 -3.50 -13.26
C ALA A 14 8.22 -2.33 -14.12
N LEU A 15 7.45 -1.24 -14.25
CA LEU A 15 7.87 -0.02 -14.95
C LEU A 15 8.63 0.97 -14.06
N LEU A 16 8.61 0.78 -12.74
CA LEU A 16 9.37 1.62 -11.81
C LEU A 16 10.88 1.38 -11.98
N PRO A 17 11.72 2.41 -11.82
CA PRO A 17 13.16 2.22 -11.67
C PRO A 17 13.43 1.21 -10.54
N VAL A 18 14.40 0.31 -10.76
CA VAL A 18 14.74 -0.76 -9.80
C VAL A 18 14.92 -0.24 -8.37
N PRO A 19 15.66 0.86 -8.11
CA PRO A 19 15.81 1.38 -6.75
C PRO A 19 14.48 1.80 -6.09
N ASN A 20 13.57 2.39 -6.87
CA ASN A 20 12.25 2.80 -6.39
C ASN A 20 11.38 1.59 -6.05
N ARG A 21 11.39 0.57 -6.92
CA ARG A 21 10.64 -0.68 -6.70
C ARG A 21 11.13 -1.41 -5.45
N ASP A 22 12.44 -1.54 -5.27
CA ASP A 22 13.02 -2.26 -4.14
C ASP A 22 12.79 -1.50 -2.82
N THR A 23 12.89 -0.16 -2.85
CA THR A 23 12.55 0.69 -1.69
C THR A 23 11.07 0.56 -1.32
N LEU A 24 10.18 0.59 -2.32
CA LEU A 24 8.75 0.45 -2.11
C LEU A 24 8.41 -0.93 -1.54
N TYR A 25 9.07 -2.00 -2.00
CA TYR A 25 8.88 -3.33 -1.43
C TYR A 25 9.25 -3.39 0.05
N ALA A 26 10.45 -2.90 0.41
CA ALA A 26 10.92 -2.88 1.79
C ALA A 26 9.99 -2.04 2.69
N LEU A 27 9.51 -0.90 2.19
CA LEU A 27 8.54 -0.07 2.89
C LEU A 27 7.22 -0.81 3.13
N LEU A 28 6.64 -1.41 2.09
CA LEU A 28 5.38 -2.14 2.21
C LEU A 28 5.49 -3.36 3.16
N GLN A 29 6.63 -4.07 3.15
CA GLN A 29 6.90 -5.13 4.12
C GLN A 29 6.90 -4.61 5.56
N PHE A 30 7.57 -3.48 5.80
CA PHE A 30 7.57 -2.85 7.13
C PHE A 30 6.15 -2.43 7.55
N LEU A 31 5.39 -1.78 6.66
CA LEU A 31 4.02 -1.35 6.95
C LEU A 31 3.08 -2.54 7.22
N ALA A 32 3.27 -3.67 6.54
CA ALA A 32 2.49 -4.89 6.82
C ALA A 32 2.79 -5.46 8.22
N VAL A 33 4.02 -5.32 8.72
CA VAL A 33 4.35 -5.67 10.11
C VAL A 33 3.64 -4.73 11.09
N VAL A 34 3.59 -3.43 10.79
CA VAL A 34 2.86 -2.45 11.61
C VAL A 34 1.36 -2.79 11.66
N ASP A 35 0.74 -3.03 10.51
CA ASP A 35 -0.68 -3.40 10.39
C ASP A 35 -1.03 -4.68 11.16
N ARG A 36 -0.16 -5.71 11.10
CA ARG A 36 -0.33 -6.95 11.85
C ARG A 36 -0.41 -6.76 13.37
N HIS A 37 0.19 -5.69 13.90
CA HIS A 37 0.18 -5.36 15.32
C HIS A 37 -0.76 -4.18 15.63
N SER A 38 -1.77 -3.93 14.78
CA SER A 38 -2.71 -2.82 14.95
C SER A 38 -3.70 -3.03 16.10
N GLN A 39 -4.12 -4.27 16.32
CA GLN A 39 -5.10 -4.64 17.34
C GLN A 39 -4.43 -5.07 18.64
N ASP A 40 -5.18 -4.95 19.74
CA ASP A 40 -4.76 -5.47 21.03
C ASP A 40 -4.68 -7.00 20.95
N SER A 41 -3.69 -7.58 21.64
CA SER A 41 -3.43 -9.01 21.62
C SER A 41 -3.13 -9.51 23.03
N VAL A 42 -3.01 -10.82 23.19
CA VAL A 42 -2.63 -11.46 24.45
C VAL A 42 -1.33 -12.22 24.21
N ASP A 43 -0.34 -12.00 25.07
CA ASP A 43 0.95 -12.66 24.97
C ASP A 43 0.91 -14.12 25.48
N GLU A 44 2.05 -14.82 25.40
CA GLU A 44 2.19 -16.21 25.84
C GLU A 44 1.95 -16.40 27.36
N ASN A 45 2.02 -15.31 28.14
CA ASN A 45 1.79 -15.31 29.59
C ASN A 45 0.35 -14.93 29.96
N GLY A 46 -0.51 -14.67 28.98
CA GLY A 46 -1.89 -14.22 29.20
C GLY A 46 -2.02 -12.73 29.51
N GLN A 47 -0.97 -11.91 29.30
CA GLN A 47 -1.02 -10.47 29.49
C GLN A 47 -1.55 -9.76 28.25
N GLU A 48 -2.43 -8.78 28.45
CA GLU A 48 -2.88 -7.89 27.39
C GLU A 48 -1.73 -7.01 26.89
N VAL A 49 -1.47 -7.08 25.58
CA VAL A 49 -0.51 -6.23 24.88
C VAL A 49 -1.30 -5.27 23.99
N PRO A 50 -1.23 -3.95 24.25
CA PRO A 50 -1.93 -2.97 23.43
C PRO A 50 -1.33 -2.91 22.03
N GLY A 51 -2.19 -2.89 21.01
CA GLY A 51 -1.83 -2.70 19.63
C GLY A 51 -1.47 -1.25 19.31
N ASN A 52 -0.76 -1.05 18.19
CA ASN A 52 -0.31 0.28 17.77
C ASN A 52 -1.42 1.15 17.14
N LYS A 53 -2.64 0.59 16.95
CA LYS A 53 -3.83 1.26 16.37
C LYS A 53 -3.67 1.72 14.91
N MET A 54 -2.60 1.29 14.23
CA MET A 54 -2.29 1.63 12.85
C MET A 54 -2.63 0.47 11.92
N ASP A 55 -3.89 0.37 11.53
CA ASP A 55 -4.32 -0.57 10.49
C ASP A 55 -3.94 -0.09 9.08
N SER A 56 -4.10 -0.97 8.09
CA SER A 56 -3.77 -0.71 6.68
C SER A 56 -4.48 0.52 6.09
N HIS A 57 -5.67 0.88 6.60
CA HIS A 57 -6.40 2.08 6.18
C HIS A 57 -5.79 3.36 6.75
N ASN A 58 -5.46 3.38 8.05
CA ASN A 58 -4.77 4.49 8.70
C ASN A 58 -3.37 4.69 8.12
N LEU A 59 -2.66 3.61 7.85
CA LEU A 59 -1.38 3.63 7.15
C LEU A 59 -1.52 4.17 5.72
N GLY A 60 -2.54 3.75 4.98
CA GLY A 60 -2.86 4.30 3.65
C GLY A 60 -3.13 5.80 3.67
N THR A 61 -3.82 6.29 4.70
CA THR A 61 -4.09 7.71 4.92
C THR A 61 -2.82 8.52 5.17
N LEU A 62 -1.90 7.99 5.98
CA LEU A 62 -0.65 8.67 6.34
C LEU A 62 0.40 8.60 5.22
N PHE A 63 0.56 7.45 4.60
CA PHE A 63 1.63 7.19 3.63
C PHE A 63 1.21 7.45 2.18
N GLY A 64 -0.09 7.45 1.86
CA GLY A 64 -0.63 7.76 0.53
C GLY A 64 0.02 8.97 -0.13
N PRO A 65 -0.04 10.17 0.50
CA PRO A 65 0.53 11.40 -0.04
C PRO A 65 2.06 11.39 -0.15
N ASN A 66 2.75 10.49 0.57
CA ASN A 66 4.21 10.38 0.59
C ASN A 66 4.75 9.35 -0.43
N ILE A 67 3.90 8.45 -0.91
CA ILE A 67 4.25 7.43 -1.91
C ILE A 67 3.79 7.85 -3.30
N LEU A 68 2.56 8.37 -3.41
CA LEU A 68 1.95 8.77 -4.68
C LEU A 68 1.80 10.29 -4.71
N TYR A 69 2.77 10.96 -5.34
CA TYR A 69 2.72 12.40 -5.56
C TYR A 69 1.84 12.72 -6.76
N ARG A 70 0.99 13.75 -6.62
CA ARG A 70 0.38 14.41 -7.77
C ARG A 70 1.45 15.24 -8.46
N ASP A 71 1.56 15.14 -9.78
CA ASP A 71 2.35 16.10 -10.54
C ASP A 71 1.79 17.48 -10.26
N ARG A 72 2.63 18.38 -9.76
CA ARG A 72 2.24 19.73 -9.34
C ARG A 72 2.11 20.67 -10.53
N ASP A 73 1.61 20.19 -11.68
CA ASP A 73 1.28 21.11 -12.76
C ASP A 73 -0.03 21.80 -12.36
N PRO A 74 -0.01 23.06 -11.94
CA PRO A 74 -1.17 23.70 -11.35
C PRO A 74 -2.04 24.17 -12.51
N ASN A 75 -2.74 23.24 -13.16
CA ASN A 75 -3.71 23.62 -14.16
C ASN A 75 -4.87 24.29 -13.39
N PRO A 76 -5.25 25.54 -13.66
CA PRO A 76 -6.31 26.24 -12.90
C PRO A 76 -7.70 25.57 -13.00
N ASN A 77 -7.84 24.56 -13.87
CA ASN A 77 -9.01 23.68 -14.00
C ASN A 77 -8.87 22.35 -13.24
N ASP A 78 -7.90 22.22 -12.33
CA ASP A 78 -7.68 21.02 -11.50
C ASP A 78 -8.84 20.80 -10.51
N GLY A 79 -9.91 20.23 -11.06
CA GLY A 79 -10.96 19.45 -10.39
C GLY A 79 -11.65 20.13 -9.22
N ASP A 80 -12.98 20.18 -9.27
CA ASP A 80 -13.82 20.52 -8.12
C ASP A 80 -13.35 19.78 -6.85
N ALA A 81 -13.54 20.40 -5.69
CA ALA A 81 -13.08 19.85 -4.40
C ALA A 81 -13.50 18.38 -4.18
N ALA A 82 -14.63 17.95 -4.77
CA ALA A 82 -15.08 16.56 -4.79
C ALA A 82 -14.08 15.61 -5.48
N ASN A 83 -13.58 15.97 -6.67
CA ASN A 83 -12.61 15.14 -7.40
C ASN A 83 -11.33 14.92 -6.60
N ARG A 84 -10.86 15.96 -5.89
CA ARG A 84 -9.67 15.87 -5.03
C ARG A 84 -9.87 14.93 -3.85
N VAL A 85 -11.08 14.88 -3.28
CA VAL A 85 -11.42 13.97 -2.19
C VAL A 85 -11.51 12.53 -2.69
N ASP A 86 -12.12 12.31 -3.86
CA ASP A 86 -12.20 10.98 -4.46
C ASP A 86 -10.80 10.46 -4.86
N GLU A 87 -9.95 11.30 -5.44
CA GLU A 87 -8.54 10.97 -5.71
C GLU A 87 -7.78 10.59 -4.43
N GLN A 88 -7.98 11.33 -3.34
CA GLN A 88 -7.35 11.00 -2.07
C GLN A 88 -7.84 9.66 -1.53
N ARG A 89 -9.13 9.34 -1.68
CA ARG A 89 -9.69 8.04 -1.32
C ARG A 89 -9.10 6.91 -2.16
N ASP A 90 -8.92 7.13 -3.47
CA ASP A 90 -8.30 6.16 -4.36
C ASP A 90 -6.84 5.90 -3.99
N VAL A 91 -6.08 6.96 -3.68
CA VAL A 91 -4.70 6.83 -3.18
C VAL A 91 -4.64 6.00 -1.91
N ILE A 92 -5.52 6.27 -0.94
CA ILE A 92 -5.60 5.49 0.31
C ILE A 92 -5.90 4.03 0.01
N GLN A 93 -6.87 3.77 -0.87
CA GLN A 93 -7.30 2.42 -1.21
C GLN A 93 -6.20 1.64 -1.94
N VAL A 94 -5.44 2.28 -2.84
CA VAL A 94 -4.31 1.67 -3.53
C VAL A 94 -3.20 1.33 -2.54
N ILE A 95 -2.80 2.24 -1.65
CA ILE A 95 -1.76 1.95 -0.66
C ILE A 95 -2.19 0.84 0.30
N LYS A 96 -3.42 0.89 0.80
CA LYS A 96 -4.00 -0.18 1.61
C LYS A 96 -3.89 -1.53 0.90
N PHE A 97 -4.32 -1.60 -0.35
CA PHE A 97 -4.26 -2.82 -1.16
C PHE A 97 -2.82 -3.32 -1.35
N MET A 98 -1.88 -2.40 -1.55
CA MET A 98 -0.46 -2.72 -1.69
C MET A 98 0.17 -3.26 -0.41
N ILE A 99 -0.21 -2.74 0.76
CA ILE A 99 0.22 -3.27 2.07
C ILE A 99 -0.30 -4.70 2.25
N GLU A 100 -1.60 -4.91 2.02
CA GLU A 100 -2.27 -6.20 2.23
C GLU A 100 -1.79 -7.28 1.26
N ASN A 101 -1.35 -6.91 0.06
CA ASN A 101 -0.92 -7.84 -1.00
C ASN A 101 0.57 -7.75 -1.34
N HIS A 102 1.40 -7.12 -0.52
CA HIS A 102 2.82 -6.87 -0.83
C HIS A 102 3.59 -8.14 -1.23
N GLU A 103 3.35 -9.29 -0.60
CA GLU A 103 4.01 -10.54 -1.00
C GLU A 103 3.63 -10.97 -2.41
N LYS A 104 2.34 -10.92 -2.74
CA LYS A 104 1.85 -11.29 -4.08
C LYS A 104 2.39 -10.29 -5.10
N LEU A 105 2.42 -9.00 -4.80
CA LEU A 105 2.84 -7.97 -5.74
C LEU A 105 4.32 -8.07 -6.16
N PHE A 106 5.21 -8.59 -5.30
CA PHE A 106 6.66 -8.59 -5.56
C PHE A 106 7.29 -9.98 -5.67
N LYS A 107 6.61 -11.06 -5.26
CA LYS A 107 7.08 -12.44 -5.56
C LYS A 107 6.85 -12.76 -7.04
N VAL A 108 7.93 -13.05 -7.75
CA VAL A 108 7.87 -13.63 -9.10
C VAL A 108 7.34 -15.06 -8.96
N GLN A 109 6.26 -15.40 -9.66
CA GLN A 109 5.86 -16.81 -9.76
C GLN A 109 7.00 -17.56 -10.46
N GLN A 110 7.51 -18.62 -9.84
CA GLN A 110 8.42 -19.54 -10.53
C GLN A 110 7.72 -19.93 -11.83
N ARG A 111 8.36 -19.71 -12.98
CA ARG A 111 7.87 -20.29 -14.23
C ARG A 111 7.81 -21.79 -13.99
N ASP A 112 6.61 -22.36 -13.98
CA ASP A 112 6.44 -23.80 -14.12
C ASP A 112 7.25 -24.21 -15.34
N SER A 113 8.28 -25.03 -15.10
CA SER A 113 9.17 -25.48 -16.15
C SER A 113 8.35 -26.33 -17.12
N ILE A 114 8.31 -25.88 -18.38
CA ILE A 114 7.73 -26.61 -19.51
C ILE A 114 8.60 -27.83 -19.80
#